data_AF-A0A0D1I6S5-F1
#
_entry.id   AF-A0A0D1I6S5-F1
#
_cell.length_a   1.000
_cell.length_b   1.000
_cell.length_c   1.000
_cell.angle_alpha   90.00
_cell.angle_beta   90.00
_cell.angle_gamma   90.00
#
_symmetry.space_group_name_H-M   'P 1'
#
loop_
_entity.id
_entity.type
_entity.pdbx_description
1 polymer ?
#
loop_
_entity_poly.entity_id
_entity_poly.type
_entity_poly.pdbx_seq_one_letter_code
_entity_poly.pdbx_strand_id
1 'polypeptide(L)'
;MMEVKQKSNTWGLQFTQVDVESNEIKTLLALNTGGENGTKILFEDIKKKFPKNEGKPDCTIDLLDETDDIVDDHPVTREQLTQVALGLGHKI
;
A
#
# COMPACT_ATOMS: atom_id res chain seq x y z
N MET A 1 21.66 25.49 2.14
CA MET A 1 21.13 24.70 3.28
C MET A 1 20.39 23.52 2.67
N MET A 2 20.91 22.31 2.81
CA MET A 2 20.14 21.12 2.48
C MET A 2 19.34 20.77 3.73
N GLU A 3 18.02 20.85 3.65
CA GLU A 3 17.15 20.31 4.68
C GLU A 3 17.36 18.79 4.71
N VAL A 4 18.03 18.30 5.76
CA VAL A 4 17.99 16.88 6.08
C VAL A 4 16.59 16.61 6.58
N LYS A 5 15.69 16.17 5.68
CA LYS A 5 14.45 15.51 6.09
C LYS A 5 14.89 14.26 6.86
N GLN A 6 14.85 14.33 8.19
CA GLN A 6 14.79 13.14 9.03
C GLN A 6 13.46 12.45 8.74
N LYS A 7 13.37 11.73 7.62
CA LYS A 7 12.44 10.62 7.56
C LYS A 7 13.06 9.54 8.44
N SER A 8 12.34 9.15 9.49
CA SER A 8 12.52 7.81 10.04
C SER A 8 12.11 6.84 8.93
N ASN A 9 13.04 6.58 8.01
CA ASN A 9 12.86 5.72 6.84
C ASN A 9 12.68 4.29 7.34
N THR A 10 11.44 3.83 7.27
CA THR A 10 11.01 2.52 7.71
C THR A 10 10.03 1.99 6.68
N TRP A 11 10.00 0.67 6.53
CA TRP A 11 9.15 -0.02 5.55
C TRP A 11 7.68 0.31 5.76
N GLY A 12 6.91 0.25 4.68
CA GLY A 12 5.53 0.69 4.69
C GLY A 12 4.62 0.01 3.69
N LEU A 13 3.34 0.37 3.74
CA LEU A 13 2.33 -0.01 2.76
C LEU A 13 1.70 1.25 2.16
N GLN A 14 1.52 1.28 0.86
CA GLN A 14 0.81 2.35 0.16
C GLN A 14 -0.41 1.79 -0.55
N PHE A 15 -1.53 2.49 -0.41
CA PHE A 15 -2.82 2.09 -0.96
C PHE A 15 -3.13 3.11 -2.04
N THR A 16 -3.22 2.66 -3.29
CA THR A 16 -3.48 3.55 -4.42
C THR A 16 -4.74 3.13 -5.16
N GLN A 17 -5.33 4.11 -5.83
CA GLN A 17 -6.38 3.90 -6.82
C GLN A 17 -5.89 4.45 -8.16
N VAL A 18 -6.03 3.66 -9.22
CA VAL A 18 -5.73 4.05 -10.59
C VAL A 18 -7.03 4.54 -11.24
N ASP A 19 -7.05 5.81 -11.62
CA ASP A 19 -8.13 6.38 -12.40
C ASP A 19 -7.73 6.37 -13.89
N VAL A 20 -8.31 5.43 -14.63
CA VAL A 20 -7.99 5.21 -16.05
C VAL A 20 -8.52 6.33 -16.95
N GLU A 21 -9.58 7.04 -16.53
CA GLU A 21 -10.20 8.11 -17.34
C GLU A 21 -9.36 9.38 -17.30
N SER A 22 -8.83 9.72 -16.13
CA SER A 22 -7.97 10.90 -15.91
C SER A 22 -6.48 10.60 -16.06
N ASN A 23 -6.09 9.32 -16.15
CA ASN A 23 -4.70 8.86 -16.16
C ASN A 23 -3.94 9.34 -14.90
N GLU A 24 -4.61 9.32 -13.75
CA GLU A 24 -4.07 9.73 -12.45
C GLU A 24 -3.96 8.54 -11.49
N ILE A 25 -2.93 8.56 -10.65
CA ILE A 25 -2.79 7.64 -9.51
C ILE A 25 -3.05 8.43 -8.24
N LYS A 26 -4.06 8.01 -7.49
CA LYS A 26 -4.43 8.63 -6.23
C LYS A 26 -3.99 7.77 -5.05
N THR A 27 -3.13 8.30 -4.21
CA THR A 27 -2.83 7.68 -2.91
C THR A 27 -4.02 7.87 -1.96
N LEU A 28 -4.55 6.76 -1.45
CA LEU A 28 -5.67 6.72 -0.50
C LEU A 28 -5.17 6.60 0.94
N LEU A 29 -4.09 5.83 1.16
CA LEU A 29 -3.46 5.63 2.46
C LEU A 29 -1.97 5.37 2.27
N ALA A 30 -1.15 5.93 3.15
CA ALA A 30 0.25 5.57 3.28
C ALA A 30 0.52 5.23 4.75
N LEU A 31 1.02 4.02 4.99
CA LEU A 31 1.30 3.49 6.32
C LEU A 31 2.79 3.25 6.47
N ASN A 32 3.35 3.78 7.54
CA ASN A 32 4.67 3.40 7.99
C ASN A 32 4.50 2.31 9.06
N THR A 33 4.96 1.10 8.77
CA THR A 33 4.77 -0.09 9.59
C THR A 33 6.03 -0.50 10.35
N GLY A 34 7.11 0.27 10.20
CA GLY A 34 8.35 0.08 10.94
C GLY A 34 9.35 -0.82 10.20
N GLY A 35 9.70 -1.95 10.79
CA GLY A 35 10.75 -2.82 10.23
C GLY A 35 10.31 -3.61 8.99
N GLU A 36 11.28 -3.99 8.16
CA GLU A 36 11.11 -4.84 6.98
C GLU A 36 10.28 -6.10 7.28
N ASN A 37 10.73 -6.92 8.24
CA ASN A 37 10.11 -8.22 8.52
C ASN A 37 8.64 -8.09 8.91
N GLY A 38 8.30 -7.12 9.76
CA GLY A 38 6.92 -6.91 10.20
C GLY A 38 6.03 -6.47 9.04
N THR A 39 6.55 -5.59 8.19
CA THR A 39 5.83 -5.09 7.02
C THR A 39 5.60 -6.19 5.98
N LYS A 40 6.63 -6.99 5.68
CA LYS A 40 6.52 -8.14 4.77
C LYS A 40 5.52 -9.18 5.27
N ILE A 41 5.56 -9.51 6.56
CA ILE A 41 4.60 -10.46 7.16
C ILE A 41 3.18 -9.93 7.03
N LEU A 42 2.96 -8.65 7.35
CA LEU A 42 1.65 -8.01 7.22
C LEU A 42 1.15 -8.06 5.77
N PHE A 43 2.02 -7.72 4.81
CA PHE A 43 1.70 -7.74 3.39
C PHE A 43 1.32 -9.14 2.89
N GLU A 44 2.09 -10.17 3.28
CA GLU A 44 1.78 -11.55 2.95
C GLU A 44 0.47 -12.03 3.59
N ASP A 45 0.16 -11.60 4.81
CA ASP A 45 -1.11 -11.93 5.45
C ASP A 45 -2.31 -11.23 4.78
N ILE A 46 -2.12 -10.01 4.25
CA ILE A 46 -3.10 -9.34 3.38
C ILE A 46 -3.33 -10.17 2.11
N LYS A 47 -2.26 -10.58 1.42
CA LYS A 47 -2.33 -11.39 0.19
C LYS A 47 -3.07 -12.71 0.39
N LYS A 48 -2.85 -13.39 1.52
CA LYS A 48 -3.57 -14.62 1.87
C LYS A 48 -5.06 -14.40 2.12
N LYS A 49 -5.42 -13.29 2.77
CA LYS A 49 -6.80 -13.00 3.18
C LYS A 49 -7.64 -12.44 2.03
N PHE A 50 -7.02 -11.67 1.14
CA PHE A 50 -7.68 -11.00 0.02
C PHE A 50 -7.04 -11.47 -1.28
N PRO A 51 -7.55 -12.53 -1.92
CA PRO A 51 -6.95 -13.06 -3.14
C PRO A 51 -6.94 -12.00 -4.25
N LYS A 52 -5.89 -12.07 -5.07
CA LYS A 52 -5.63 -11.12 -6.16
C LYS A 52 -6.85 -11.01 -7.07
N ASN A 53 -7.19 -9.78 -7.45
CA ASN A 53 -8.19 -9.56 -8.47
C ASN A 53 -7.56 -9.65 -9.87
N GLU A 54 -7.94 -10.67 -10.66
CA GLU A 54 -7.45 -10.88 -12.03
C GLU A 54 -8.30 -10.20 -13.11
N GLY A 55 -9.41 -9.54 -12.74
CA GLY A 55 -10.33 -8.93 -13.71
C GLY A 55 -9.87 -7.55 -14.20
N LYS A 56 -10.17 -6.52 -13.41
CA LYS A 56 -9.77 -5.12 -13.62
C LYS A 56 -9.53 -4.47 -12.27
N PRO A 57 -8.35 -4.70 -11.64
CA PRO A 57 -8.02 -4.02 -10.40
C PRO A 57 -7.92 -2.51 -10.67
N ASP A 58 -8.72 -1.73 -9.97
CA ASP A 58 -8.69 -0.28 -9.96
C ASP A 58 -7.87 0.26 -8.78
N CYS A 59 -7.34 -0.64 -7.95
CA CYS A 59 -6.60 -0.34 -6.74
C CYS A 59 -5.38 -1.25 -6.58
N THR A 60 -4.33 -0.75 -5.91
CA THR A 60 -3.16 -1.54 -5.50
C THR A 60 -2.83 -1.31 -4.04
N ILE A 61 -2.27 -2.35 -3.42
CA ILE A 61 -1.56 -2.24 -2.15
C ILE A 61 -0.09 -2.51 -2.47
N ASP A 62 0.75 -1.50 -2.31
CA ASP A 62 2.17 -1.54 -2.61
C ASP A 62 2.96 -1.73 -1.31
N LEU A 63 3.95 -2.61 -1.34
CA LEU A 63 4.97 -2.77 -0.31
C LEU A 63 6.12 -1.80 -0.60
N LEU A 64 6.39 -0.89 0.32
CA LEU A 64 7.48 0.08 0.20
C LEU A 64 8.65 -0.29 1.10
N ASP A 65 9.88 -0.12 0.61
CA ASP A 65 11.10 -0.20 1.41
C ASP A 65 11.46 1.13 2.10
N GLU A 66 12.63 1.20 2.73
CA GLU A 66 13.13 2.40 3.37
C GLU A 66 13.43 3.58 2.41
N THR A 67 13.49 3.37 1.09
CA THR A 67 13.68 4.42 0.09
C THR A 67 12.38 4.89 -0.56
N ASP A 68 11.23 4.40 -0.04
CA ASP A 68 9.89 4.56 -0.63
C ASP A 68 9.77 3.91 -2.02
N ASP A 69 10.68 2.99 -2.39
CA ASP A 69 10.58 2.25 -3.63
C ASP A 69 9.60 1.09 -3.49
N ILE A 70 8.83 0.81 -4.56
CA ILE A 70 7.88 -0.30 -4.57
C ILE A 70 8.65 -1.62 -4.76
N VAL A 71 8.58 -2.47 -3.75
CA VAL A 71 9.24 -3.78 -3.73
C VAL A 71 8.33 -4.89 -4.26
N ASP A 72 7.03 -4.83 -3.95
CA ASP A 72 6.00 -5.76 -4.41
C ASP A 72 4.65 -5.03 -4.44
N ASP A 73 3.71 -5.49 -5.26
CA ASP A 73 2.38 -4.91 -5.42
C ASP A 73 1.30 -6.00 -5.42
N HIS A 74 0.15 -5.65 -4.83
CA HIS A 74 -1.00 -6.55 -4.78
C HIS A 74 -2.24 -5.86 -5.34
N PRO A 75 -2.60 -6.14 -6.60
CA PRO A 75 -3.79 -5.59 -7.23
C PRO A 75 -5.06 -6.13 -6.59
N VAL A 76 -5.95 -5.23 -6.19
CA VAL A 76 -7.19 -5.52 -5.45
C VAL A 76 -8.36 -4.69 -6.00
N THR A 77 -9.59 -5.03 -5.61
CA THR A 77 -10.74 -4.13 -5.82
C THR A 77 -10.75 -3.01 -4.78
N ARG A 78 -11.43 -1.91 -5.07
CA ARG A 78 -11.73 -0.87 -4.06
C ARG A 78 -12.37 -1.42 -2.78
N GLU A 79 -13.25 -2.41 -2.89
CA GLU A 79 -13.89 -3.03 -1.73
C GLU A 79 -12.87 -3.78 -0.86
N GLN A 80 -12.04 -4.62 -1.46
CA GLN A 80 -10.97 -5.32 -0.75
C GLN A 80 -10.00 -4.33 -0.10
N LEU A 81 -9.60 -3.29 -0.82
CA LEU A 81 -8.73 -2.23 -0.31
C LEU A 81 -9.32 -1.53 0.91
N THR A 82 -10.63 -1.23 0.88
CA THR A 82 -11.37 -0.65 2.01
C THR A 82 -11.43 -1.61 3.20
N GLN A 83 -11.68 -2.90 2.97
CA GLN A 83 -11.70 -3.92 4.02
C GLN A 83 -10.33 -4.10 4.68
N VAL A 84 -9.24 -4.06 3.90
CA VAL A 84 -7.87 -4.08 4.43
C VAL A 84 -7.64 -2.85 5.30
N ALA A 85 -7.94 -1.65 4.80
CA ALA A 85 -7.75 -0.41 5.56
C ALA A 85 -8.52 -0.43 6.89
N LEU A 86 -9.79 -0.88 6.87
CA LEU A 86 -10.59 -1.04 8.09
C LEU A 86 -9.99 -2.06 9.05
N GLY A 87 -9.46 -3.18 8.54
CA GLY A 87 -8.75 -4.19 9.34
C GLY A 87 -7.48 -3.66 10.02
N LEU A 88 -6.87 -2.62 9.44
CA LEU A 88 -5.72 -1.90 10.00
C LEU A 88 -6.14 -0.70 10.88
N GLY A 89 -7.44 -0.43 11.03
CA GLY A 89 -7.95 0.67 11.84
C GLY A 89 -8.10 2.01 11.10
N HIS A 90 -8.06 2.00 9.77
CA HIS A 90 -8.14 3.20 8.93
C HIS A 90 -9.46 3.25 8.12
N LYS A 91 -9.95 4.46 7.83
CA LYS A 91 -11.09 4.72 6.95
C LYS A 91 -10.61 5.53 5.76
N ILE A 92 -10.94 5.10 4.54
CA ILE A 92 -10.50 5.67 3.26
C ILE A 92 -11.61 5.65 2.22
#